data_AF-A0A2D8RP14-F1
#
_entry.id   AF-A0A2D8RP14-F1
#
_cell.length_a   1.000
_cell.length_b   1.000
_cell.length_c   1.000
_cell.angle_alpha   90.00
_cell.angle_beta   90.00
_cell.angle_gamma   90.00
#
_symmetry.space_group_name_H-M   'P 1'
#
loop_
_entity.id
_entity.type
_entity.pdbx_description
1 polymer ?
#
loop_
_entity_poly.entity_id
_entity_poly.type
_entity_poly.pdbx_seq_one_letter_code
_entity_poly.pdbx_strand_id
1 'polypeptide(L)'
;MKALEIPSIRRKARRLVSALCLSMAPVGLVAQNAIVLDPAPIVGYSLDWLAPGGQATSVPSQIAVYSLGCSKCIEELAAVSQGFAPAPVRFILTTFQNKDRDVTLPLMQFGFAHSDPKNRRSDLLDMLRIYTEDPDHYLNNPSEWETVVASHWRGGISDDDRKVAEAFALNVMDMQTRILALMDKLGTPNAIPLGQPALAPATERNSDRYKALVASLSLAWLRPPLDDAEAANEIIKRARSINPLRSLDAEGWKELKEWALNGAYWIWGGRLNPTELTNIIDWQAQYHLLPDDESRKERQRQWFDKTIERAEIGPLSPLEAFGFTDIDALASPAWSAAQADVQQQLVYGSYLGSLTIKDGE
;
A
#
# COMPACT_ATOMS: atom_id res chain seq x y z
N MET A 1 59.03 -18.50 -47.27
CA MET A 1 60.22 -17.76 -46.78
C MET A 1 59.78 -16.44 -46.14
N LYS A 2 60.64 -15.85 -45.30
CA LYS A 2 60.55 -14.54 -44.63
C LYS A 2 60.07 -13.38 -45.56
N ALA A 3 59.50 -12.27 -45.10
CA ALA A 3 58.96 -11.88 -43.77
C ALA A 3 58.15 -10.55 -43.83
N LEU A 4 57.30 -10.33 -42.81
CA LEU A 4 56.93 -9.08 -42.10
C LEU A 4 57.08 -7.69 -42.76
N GLU A 5 56.06 -6.84 -42.58
CA GLU A 5 56.15 -5.66 -41.67
C GLU A 5 54.76 -5.06 -41.30
N ILE A 6 54.63 -4.55 -40.06
CA ILE A 6 53.47 -3.76 -39.54
C ILE A 6 54.00 -2.69 -38.58
N PRO A 7 53.72 -1.39 -38.83
CA PRO A 7 53.34 -0.43 -37.76
C PRO A 7 52.40 0.74 -38.21
N SER A 8 51.79 1.58 -37.35
CA SER A 8 51.07 1.33 -36.08
C SER A 8 50.30 2.57 -35.53
N ILE A 9 48.96 2.50 -35.42
CA ILE A 9 48.15 2.92 -34.23
C ILE A 9 47.99 4.44 -33.85
N ARG A 10 46.79 4.80 -33.31
CA ARG A 10 46.32 6.05 -32.62
C ARG A 10 45.84 7.21 -33.54
N ARG A 11 44.78 8.00 -33.23
CA ARG A 11 43.92 8.12 -32.01
C ARG A 11 42.61 8.92 -32.23
N LYS A 12 41.64 8.72 -31.31
CA LYS A 12 40.58 9.63 -30.81
C LYS A 12 39.20 9.69 -31.50
N ALA A 13 38.20 9.67 -30.62
CA ALA A 13 36.76 9.60 -30.83
C ALA A 13 36.04 10.95 -30.98
N ARG A 14 34.79 10.91 -31.45
CA ARG A 14 33.61 11.37 -30.66
C ARG A 14 32.27 10.88 -31.24
N ARG A 15 31.27 10.74 -30.37
CA ARG A 15 29.88 10.39 -30.69
C ARG A 15 29.13 11.59 -31.28
N LEU A 16 28.11 11.34 -32.09
CA LEU A 16 26.83 12.04 -31.97
C LEU A 16 25.68 11.16 -32.51
N VAL A 17 24.57 11.14 -31.77
CA VAL A 17 23.35 10.37 -32.04
C VAL A 17 22.18 11.34 -32.01
N SER A 18 21.36 11.32 -33.07
CA SER A 18 19.97 11.84 -33.21
C SER A 18 19.68 11.97 -34.72
N ALA A 19 18.47 11.85 -35.25
CA ALA A 19 17.22 11.20 -34.84
C ALA A 19 16.26 11.29 -36.05
N LEU A 20 15.35 10.33 -36.27
CA LEU A 20 13.90 10.57 -36.46
C LEU A 20 13.10 9.28 -36.70
N CYS A 21 11.80 9.34 -36.37
CA CYS A 21 10.83 8.25 -36.43
C CYS A 21 10.00 8.27 -37.73
N LEU A 22 9.31 7.15 -37.99
CA LEU A 22 7.94 7.02 -38.54
C LEU A 22 7.59 5.51 -38.45
N SER A 23 6.95 5.07 -37.37
CA SER A 23 5.48 4.94 -37.22
C SER A 23 4.84 3.84 -38.09
N MET A 24 4.50 2.71 -37.48
CA MET A 24 3.25 1.99 -37.77
C MET A 24 2.64 1.53 -36.44
N ALA A 25 1.44 2.03 -36.14
CA ALA A 25 0.66 1.63 -34.98
C ALA A 25 -0.26 0.47 -35.36
N PRO A 26 -0.43 -0.56 -34.51
CA PRO A 26 -1.55 -1.48 -34.65
C PRO A 26 -2.85 -0.76 -34.27
N VAL A 27 -3.86 -0.91 -35.12
CA VAL A 27 -5.22 -0.39 -34.92
C VAL A 27 -5.84 -1.06 -33.71
N GLY A 28 -6.31 -0.28 -32.72
CA GLY A 28 -6.99 -0.81 -31.53
C GLY A 28 -6.92 0.09 -30.28
N LEU A 29 -5.90 0.94 -30.17
CA LEU A 29 -5.80 1.94 -29.10
C LEU A 29 -6.66 3.17 -29.42
N VAL A 30 -7.98 3.05 -29.23
CA VAL A 30 -8.77 4.22 -28.83
C VAL A 30 -8.23 4.65 -27.46
N ALA A 31 -7.90 5.93 -27.32
CA ALA A 31 -7.13 6.45 -26.20
C ALA A 31 -7.81 6.18 -24.84
N GLN A 32 -7.35 5.16 -24.12
CA GLN A 32 -7.60 5.02 -22.70
C GLN A 32 -6.63 5.92 -21.95
N ASN A 33 -7.15 6.90 -21.20
CA ASN A 33 -6.36 7.77 -20.33
C ASN A 33 -5.85 6.97 -19.11
N ALA A 34 -4.85 6.12 -19.32
CA ALA A 34 -4.28 5.25 -18.30
C ALA A 34 -2.88 5.71 -17.88
N ILE A 35 -2.58 5.58 -16.58
CA ILE A 35 -1.24 5.83 -16.04
C ILE A 35 -0.47 4.51 -16.01
N VAL A 36 0.77 4.51 -16.51
CA VAL A 36 1.68 3.38 -16.34
C VAL A 36 2.21 3.41 -14.91
N LEU A 37 2.00 2.33 -14.16
CA LEU A 37 2.53 2.15 -12.81
C LEU A 37 3.97 1.62 -12.87
N ASP A 38 4.81 2.09 -11.97
CA ASP A 38 6.15 1.53 -11.78
C ASP A 38 6.03 0.08 -11.27
N PRO A 39 6.66 -0.93 -11.93
CA PRO A 39 6.68 -2.30 -11.44
C PRO A 39 7.47 -2.47 -10.13
N ALA A 40 8.39 -1.57 -9.78
CA ALA A 40 9.24 -1.73 -8.59
C ALA A 40 8.42 -1.74 -7.27
N PRO A 41 7.50 -0.80 -7.00
CA PRO A 41 6.56 -0.91 -5.89
C PRO A 41 5.67 -2.15 -5.95
N ILE A 42 5.17 -2.54 -7.14
CA ILE A 42 4.29 -3.71 -7.29
C ILE A 42 5.00 -5.00 -6.87
N VAL A 43 6.27 -5.13 -7.23
CA VAL A 43 7.12 -6.23 -6.76
C VAL A 43 7.49 -6.04 -5.29
N GLY A 44 7.87 -4.84 -4.86
CA GLY A 44 8.32 -4.53 -3.49
C GLY A 44 7.28 -4.83 -2.41
N TYR A 45 5.99 -4.51 -2.66
CA TYR A 45 4.89 -4.82 -1.75
C TYR A 45 4.28 -6.21 -1.96
N SER A 46 4.80 -7.03 -2.88
CA SER A 46 4.38 -8.43 -3.01
C SER A 46 5.21 -9.34 -2.11
N LEU A 47 4.54 -10.30 -1.48
CA LEU A 47 5.12 -11.25 -0.55
C LEU A 47 5.71 -12.43 -1.31
N ASP A 48 6.93 -12.85 -0.95
CA ASP A 48 7.59 -14.04 -1.51
C ASP A 48 7.67 -15.21 -0.51
N TRP A 49 6.95 -15.10 0.60
CA TRP A 49 7.09 -15.96 1.77
C TRP A 49 6.75 -17.43 1.51
N LEU A 50 5.90 -17.72 0.52
CA LEU A 50 5.52 -19.08 0.14
C LEU A 50 6.50 -19.73 -0.86
N ALA A 51 7.34 -18.92 -1.53
CA ALA A 51 8.29 -19.38 -2.55
C ALA A 51 9.24 -20.45 -1.98
N PRO A 52 9.75 -21.41 -2.78
CA PRO A 52 10.67 -22.43 -2.29
C PRO A 52 11.90 -21.82 -1.60
N GLY A 53 12.08 -22.11 -0.30
CA GLY A 53 13.13 -21.53 0.54
C GLY A 53 12.76 -20.24 1.29
N GLY A 54 11.54 -19.72 1.10
CA GLY A 54 10.95 -18.61 1.86
C GLY A 54 11.26 -17.20 1.35
N GLN A 55 11.89 -17.13 0.18
CA GLN A 55 12.27 -15.91 -0.53
C GLN A 55 12.31 -16.19 -2.04
N ALA A 56 11.98 -15.20 -2.86
CA ALA A 56 11.99 -15.34 -4.31
C ALA A 56 13.42 -15.25 -4.87
N THR A 57 13.87 -16.29 -5.56
CA THR A 57 15.18 -16.33 -6.25
C THR A 57 15.14 -15.80 -7.68
N SER A 58 13.95 -15.49 -8.20
CA SER A 58 13.72 -14.96 -9.54
C SER A 58 12.48 -14.07 -9.57
N VAL A 59 12.38 -13.19 -10.58
CA VAL A 59 11.17 -12.43 -10.86
C VAL A 59 10.18 -13.36 -11.60
N PRO A 60 8.95 -13.55 -11.11
CA PRO A 60 7.98 -14.41 -11.79
C PRO A 60 7.37 -13.73 -13.02
N SER A 61 6.69 -14.50 -13.86
CA SER A 61 5.88 -13.97 -14.97
C SER A 61 4.64 -13.20 -14.49
N GLN A 62 4.14 -13.51 -13.30
CA GLN A 62 2.99 -12.86 -12.67
C GLN A 62 3.07 -12.92 -11.14
N ILE A 63 2.38 -11.99 -10.48
CA ILE A 63 2.11 -12.01 -9.04
C ILE A 63 0.68 -12.51 -8.83
N ALA A 64 0.48 -13.50 -7.98
CA ALA A 64 -0.85 -14.00 -7.64
C ALA A 64 -1.59 -13.05 -6.67
N VAL A 65 -2.92 -12.97 -6.74
CA VAL A 65 -3.73 -12.15 -5.83
C VAL A 65 -4.82 -13.01 -5.21
N TYR A 66 -4.79 -13.11 -3.88
CA TYR A 66 -5.71 -13.91 -3.07
C TYR A 66 -6.52 -13.04 -2.12
N SER A 67 -7.69 -13.53 -1.72
CA SER A 67 -8.50 -13.06 -0.59
C SER A 67 -8.65 -14.26 0.35
N LEU A 68 -8.58 -14.03 1.66
CA LEU A 68 -8.78 -15.10 2.63
C LEU A 68 -10.27 -15.41 2.83
N GLY A 69 -11.17 -14.49 2.47
CA GLY A 69 -12.62 -14.71 2.37
C GLY A 69 -13.11 -15.37 1.07
N CYS A 70 -12.23 -15.64 0.09
CA CYS A 70 -12.62 -16.20 -1.20
C CYS A 70 -12.43 -17.73 -1.23
N SER A 71 -13.52 -18.50 -1.35
CA SER A 71 -13.49 -19.97 -1.30
C SER A 71 -12.49 -20.61 -2.27
N LYS A 72 -12.41 -20.11 -3.51
CA LYS A 72 -11.43 -20.60 -4.49
C LYS A 72 -9.98 -20.24 -4.11
N CYS A 73 -9.75 -19.09 -3.50
CA CYS A 73 -8.42 -18.72 -2.99
C CYS A 73 -8.04 -19.63 -1.80
N ILE A 74 -8.99 -19.94 -0.93
CA ILE A 74 -8.83 -20.89 0.18
C ILE A 74 -8.46 -22.28 -0.36
N GLU A 75 -9.18 -22.82 -1.34
CA GLU A 75 -8.86 -24.11 -1.98
C GLU A 75 -7.43 -24.14 -2.57
N GLU A 76 -7.03 -23.09 -3.30
CA GLU A 76 -5.69 -22.97 -3.87
C GLU A 76 -4.60 -22.88 -2.78
N LEU A 77 -4.84 -22.09 -1.72
CA LEU A 77 -3.92 -21.95 -0.58
C LEU A 77 -3.82 -23.21 0.27
N ALA A 78 -4.91 -23.96 0.43
CA ALA A 78 -4.94 -25.27 1.10
C ALA A 78 -4.11 -26.31 0.32
N ALA A 79 -4.26 -26.34 -1.01
CA ALA A 79 -3.43 -27.20 -1.85
C ALA A 79 -1.94 -26.82 -1.79
N VAL A 80 -1.61 -25.52 -1.66
CA VAL A 80 -0.23 -25.05 -1.45
C VAL A 80 0.31 -25.42 -0.07
N SER A 81 -0.47 -25.24 1.01
CA SER A 81 -0.04 -25.56 2.39
C SER A 81 0.19 -27.05 2.60
N GLN A 82 -0.61 -27.89 1.93
CA GLN A 82 -0.50 -29.36 1.94
C GLN A 82 0.55 -29.90 0.94
N GLY A 83 1.14 -29.04 0.10
CA GLY A 83 2.15 -29.42 -0.89
C GLY A 83 1.60 -30.13 -2.14
N PHE A 84 0.28 -30.10 -2.36
CA PHE A 84 -0.39 -30.64 -3.54
C PHE A 84 -0.38 -29.69 -4.74
N ALA A 85 -0.17 -28.39 -4.52
CA ALA A 85 -0.01 -27.37 -5.55
C ALA A 85 1.33 -26.62 -5.44
N PRO A 86 1.92 -26.14 -6.56
CA PRO A 86 3.12 -25.32 -6.52
C PRO A 86 2.83 -23.96 -5.87
N ALA A 87 3.63 -23.59 -4.87
CA ALA A 87 3.51 -22.29 -4.21
C ALA A 87 3.80 -21.12 -5.19
N PRO A 88 3.08 -19.98 -5.08
CA PRO A 88 3.38 -18.79 -5.86
C PRO A 88 4.75 -18.24 -5.46
N VAL A 89 5.54 -17.80 -6.46
CA VAL A 89 6.83 -17.14 -6.22
C VAL A 89 6.63 -15.78 -5.54
N ARG A 90 5.59 -15.04 -5.95
CA ARG A 90 5.15 -13.79 -5.32
C ARG A 90 3.62 -13.72 -5.32
N PHE A 91 3.06 -13.20 -4.23
CA PHE A 91 1.62 -13.01 -4.07
C PHE A 91 1.28 -11.71 -3.32
N ILE A 92 0.01 -11.31 -3.41
CA ILE A 92 -0.61 -10.20 -2.68
C ILE A 92 -1.88 -10.75 -2.01
N LEU A 93 -2.16 -10.26 -0.79
CA LEU A 93 -3.44 -10.50 -0.12
C LEU A 93 -4.28 -9.22 -0.25
N THR A 94 -5.49 -9.32 -0.82
CA THR A 94 -6.42 -8.19 -0.85
C THR A 94 -7.09 -8.05 0.52
N THR A 95 -7.15 -6.84 1.04
CA THR A 95 -7.72 -6.53 2.37
C THR A 95 -8.69 -5.35 2.26
N PHE A 96 -9.45 -5.30 1.16
CA PHE A 96 -10.36 -4.21 0.85
C PHE A 96 -11.70 -4.32 1.59
N GLN A 97 -12.15 -5.54 1.89
CA GLN A 97 -13.26 -5.81 2.80
C GLN A 97 -12.73 -5.98 4.22
N ASN A 98 -13.53 -5.61 5.25
CA ASN A 98 -13.06 -5.71 6.63
C ASN A 98 -12.78 -7.16 7.04
N LYS A 99 -13.66 -8.11 6.67
CA LYS A 99 -13.45 -9.55 6.95
C LYS A 99 -12.12 -10.09 6.45
N ASP A 100 -11.70 -9.72 5.23
CA ASP A 100 -10.38 -10.08 4.71
C ASP A 100 -9.25 -9.43 5.52
N ARG A 101 -9.41 -8.16 5.92
CA ARG A 101 -8.42 -7.42 6.74
C ARG A 101 -8.23 -8.09 8.10
N ASP A 102 -9.31 -8.46 8.77
CA ASP A 102 -9.31 -9.02 10.13
C ASP A 102 -8.57 -10.36 10.19
N VAL A 103 -8.72 -11.24 9.18
CA VAL A 103 -7.98 -12.52 9.12
C VAL A 103 -6.58 -12.39 8.50
N THR A 104 -6.36 -11.41 7.61
CA THR A 104 -5.05 -11.18 6.98
C THR A 104 -4.06 -10.50 7.92
N LEU A 105 -4.52 -9.57 8.77
CA LEU A 105 -3.64 -8.78 9.63
C LEU A 105 -2.79 -9.67 10.57
N PRO A 106 -3.36 -10.60 11.36
CA PRO A 106 -2.56 -11.46 12.23
C PRO A 106 -1.53 -12.29 11.45
N LEU A 107 -1.91 -12.82 10.28
CA LEU A 107 -1.01 -13.60 9.42
C LEU A 107 0.14 -12.75 8.85
N MET A 108 -0.12 -11.48 8.53
CA MET A 108 0.89 -10.52 8.08
C MET A 108 1.85 -10.14 9.21
N GLN A 109 1.31 -9.82 10.40
CA GLN A 109 2.10 -9.54 11.61
C GLN A 109 3.02 -10.72 11.95
N PHE A 110 2.47 -11.93 11.94
CA PHE A 110 3.20 -13.19 12.09
C PHE A 110 4.34 -13.32 11.06
N GLY A 111 4.07 -13.06 9.78
CA GLY A 111 5.07 -13.14 8.72
C GLY A 111 6.19 -12.11 8.86
N PHE A 112 5.89 -10.87 9.24
CA PHE A 112 6.88 -9.82 9.46
C PHE A 112 7.71 -10.02 10.72
N ALA A 113 7.17 -10.67 11.75
CA ALA A 113 7.87 -11.02 12.97
C ALA A 113 9.01 -12.06 12.74
N HIS A 114 8.96 -12.84 11.64
CA HIS A 114 9.98 -13.85 11.33
C HIS A 114 11.09 -13.32 10.42
N SER A 115 12.31 -13.22 10.97
CA SER A 115 13.52 -12.78 10.25
C SER A 115 14.17 -13.87 9.39
N ASP A 116 14.12 -15.15 9.78
CA ASP A 116 14.63 -16.26 8.95
C ASP A 116 13.59 -16.68 7.88
N PRO A 117 13.91 -16.62 6.58
CA PRO A 117 12.96 -16.94 5.51
C PRO A 117 12.41 -18.36 5.57
N LYS A 118 13.21 -19.36 5.99
CA LYS A 118 12.79 -20.77 5.98
C LYS A 118 11.80 -21.07 7.11
N ASN A 119 12.07 -20.58 8.31
CA ASN A 119 11.14 -20.63 9.44
C ASN A 119 9.86 -19.88 9.09
N ARG A 120 9.97 -18.62 8.64
CA ARG A 120 8.82 -17.81 8.18
C ARG A 120 7.92 -18.59 7.22
N ARG A 121 8.50 -19.22 6.19
CA ARG A 121 7.76 -20.05 5.24
C ARG A 121 7.11 -21.26 5.89
N SER A 122 7.86 -22.02 6.68
CA SER A 122 7.38 -23.24 7.32
C SER A 122 6.17 -22.94 8.21
N ASP A 123 6.29 -21.89 9.00
CA ASP A 123 5.31 -21.51 10.01
C ASP A 123 4.09 -20.84 9.35
N LEU A 124 4.27 -20.03 8.29
CA LEU A 124 3.14 -19.50 7.49
C LEU A 124 2.37 -20.60 6.72
N LEU A 125 3.03 -21.66 6.25
CA LEU A 125 2.33 -22.79 5.64
C LEU A 125 1.51 -23.56 6.69
N ASP A 126 2.00 -23.66 7.92
CA ASP A 126 1.26 -24.25 9.04
C ASP A 126 0.05 -23.39 9.42
N MET A 127 0.22 -22.06 9.51
CA MET A 127 -0.89 -21.11 9.75
C MET A 127 -1.93 -21.15 8.63
N LEU A 128 -1.51 -21.20 7.37
CA LEU A 128 -2.42 -21.38 6.24
C LEU A 128 -3.14 -22.72 6.33
N ARG A 129 -2.47 -23.82 6.71
CA ARG A 129 -3.14 -25.12 6.89
C ARG A 129 -4.26 -25.01 7.92
N ILE A 130 -3.97 -24.51 9.11
CA ILE A 130 -4.95 -24.32 10.20
C ILE A 130 -6.12 -23.43 9.73
N TYR A 131 -5.84 -22.28 9.12
CA TYR A 131 -6.87 -21.39 8.60
C TYR A 131 -7.79 -22.09 7.59
N THR A 132 -7.22 -22.88 6.68
CA THR A 132 -7.99 -23.57 5.63
C THR A 132 -8.73 -24.83 6.09
N GLU A 133 -8.51 -25.30 7.33
CA GLU A 133 -9.28 -26.41 7.91
C GLU A 133 -10.70 -25.98 8.33
N ASP A 134 -10.87 -24.73 8.82
CA ASP A 134 -12.19 -24.13 9.11
C ASP A 134 -12.20 -22.61 8.84
N PRO A 135 -12.18 -22.18 7.56
CA PRO A 135 -12.11 -20.77 7.20
C PRO A 135 -13.37 -20.00 7.59
N ASP A 136 -14.55 -20.63 7.51
CA ASP A 136 -15.83 -20.01 7.86
C ASP A 136 -15.91 -19.70 9.36
N HIS A 137 -15.34 -20.55 10.23
CA HIS A 137 -15.22 -20.25 11.64
C HIS A 137 -14.33 -19.01 11.88
N TYR A 138 -13.13 -18.97 11.32
CA TYR A 138 -12.20 -17.85 11.53
C TYR A 138 -12.67 -16.53 10.91
N LEU A 139 -13.34 -16.56 9.75
CA LEU A 139 -13.95 -15.38 9.12
C LEU A 139 -15.13 -14.79 9.91
N ASN A 140 -15.74 -15.57 10.80
CA ASN A 140 -16.81 -15.12 11.69
C ASN A 140 -16.33 -14.88 13.14
N ASN A 141 -15.13 -15.35 13.50
CA ASN A 141 -14.54 -15.23 14.85
C ASN A 141 -13.08 -14.71 14.79
N PRO A 142 -12.82 -13.49 14.28
CA PRO A 142 -11.45 -13.00 14.06
C PRO A 142 -10.59 -12.93 15.33
N SER A 143 -11.17 -12.64 16.50
CA SER A 143 -10.42 -12.64 17.77
C SER A 143 -9.96 -14.03 18.22
N GLU A 144 -10.63 -15.10 17.76
CA GLU A 144 -10.13 -16.46 17.97
C GLU A 144 -8.97 -16.76 17.02
N TRP A 145 -9.06 -16.30 15.77
CA TRP A 145 -7.95 -16.39 14.80
C TRP A 145 -6.70 -15.64 15.28
N GLU A 146 -6.86 -14.41 15.79
CA GLU A 146 -5.78 -13.66 16.47
C GLU A 146 -5.13 -14.48 17.59
N THR A 147 -5.94 -15.12 18.43
CA THR A 147 -5.46 -15.97 19.53
C THR A 147 -4.70 -17.19 19.02
N VAL A 148 -5.19 -17.85 17.98
CA VAL A 148 -4.53 -18.98 17.32
C VAL A 148 -3.17 -18.55 16.77
N VAL A 149 -3.11 -17.47 15.98
CA VAL A 149 -1.87 -16.96 15.39
C VAL A 149 -0.86 -16.54 16.45
N ALA A 150 -1.29 -15.82 17.49
CA ALA A 150 -0.43 -15.40 18.60
C ALA A 150 0.14 -16.59 19.38
N SER A 151 -0.62 -17.69 19.54
CA SER A 151 -0.14 -18.90 20.23
C SER A 151 0.97 -19.65 19.48
N HIS A 152 1.14 -19.39 18.18
CA HIS A 152 2.20 -19.98 17.35
C HIS A 152 3.44 -19.08 17.20
N TRP A 153 3.47 -17.89 17.83
CA TRP A 153 4.69 -17.09 17.88
C TRP A 153 5.78 -17.80 18.68
N ARG A 154 6.88 -18.12 17.99
CA ARG A 154 8.10 -18.62 18.64
C ARG A 154 8.67 -17.51 19.52
N GLY A 155 8.69 -17.74 20.84
CA GLY A 155 9.19 -16.77 21.81
C GLY A 155 10.64 -16.35 21.56
N GLY A 156 10.99 -15.11 21.94
CA GLY A 156 12.32 -14.52 21.75
C GLY A 156 12.36 -13.25 20.90
N ILE A 157 11.21 -12.79 20.39
CA ILE A 157 11.04 -11.49 19.74
C ILE A 157 10.83 -10.42 20.83
N SER A 158 11.43 -9.24 20.70
CA SER A 158 11.21 -8.15 21.66
C SER A 158 9.85 -7.48 21.44
N ASP A 159 9.30 -6.85 22.49
CA ASP A 159 8.03 -6.10 22.38
C ASP A 159 8.12 -4.95 21.36
N ASP A 160 9.30 -4.41 21.09
CA ASP A 160 9.49 -3.32 20.13
C ASP A 160 9.66 -3.85 18.70
N ASP A 161 10.39 -4.95 18.49
CA ASP A 161 10.43 -5.64 17.19
C ASP A 161 9.04 -6.11 16.76
N ARG A 162 8.22 -6.57 17.73
CA ARG A 162 6.81 -6.89 17.50
C ARG A 162 6.04 -5.67 16.99
N LYS A 163 6.06 -4.54 17.70
CA LYS A 163 5.32 -3.33 17.29
C LYS A 163 5.74 -2.83 15.90
N VAL A 164 7.03 -2.98 15.56
CA VAL A 164 7.55 -2.66 14.24
C VAL A 164 6.99 -3.61 13.18
N ALA A 165 6.95 -4.92 13.44
CA ALA A 165 6.30 -5.89 12.56
C ALA A 165 4.79 -5.64 12.40
N GLU A 166 4.12 -5.24 13.47
CA GLU A 166 2.69 -4.85 13.48
C GLU A 166 2.43 -3.63 12.60
N ALA A 167 3.24 -2.58 12.75
CA ALA A 167 3.16 -1.38 11.94
C ALA A 167 3.42 -1.65 10.45
N PHE A 168 4.43 -2.47 10.12
CA PHE A 168 4.73 -2.86 8.74
C PHE A 168 3.63 -3.72 8.11
N ALA A 169 3.01 -4.64 8.86
CA ALA A 169 1.90 -5.45 8.36
C ALA A 169 0.76 -4.59 7.81
N LEU A 170 0.32 -3.58 8.59
CA LEU A 170 -0.70 -2.62 8.18
C LEU A 170 -0.29 -1.84 6.93
N ASN A 171 0.92 -1.26 6.95
CA ASN A 171 1.39 -0.41 5.84
C ASN A 171 1.44 -1.21 4.53
N VAL A 172 1.94 -2.45 4.57
CA VAL A 172 2.02 -3.32 3.39
C VAL A 172 0.64 -3.77 2.91
N MET A 173 -0.28 -4.15 3.80
CA MET A 173 -1.68 -4.47 3.43
C MET A 173 -2.39 -3.28 2.75
N ASP A 174 -2.22 -2.07 3.30
CA ASP A 174 -2.82 -0.86 2.75
C ASP A 174 -2.19 -0.48 1.40
N MET A 175 -0.87 -0.66 1.24
CA MET A 175 -0.18 -0.44 -0.04
C MET A 175 -0.55 -1.50 -1.09
N GLN A 176 -0.69 -2.77 -0.71
CA GLN A 176 -1.23 -3.84 -1.55
C GLN A 176 -2.63 -3.48 -2.05
N THR A 177 -3.52 -3.04 -1.14
CA THR A 177 -4.89 -2.61 -1.47
C THR A 177 -4.89 -1.42 -2.46
N ARG A 178 -3.99 -0.44 -2.30
CA ARG A 178 -3.84 0.70 -3.22
C ARG A 178 -3.37 0.27 -4.61
N ILE A 179 -2.41 -0.64 -4.70
CA ILE A 179 -1.93 -1.21 -5.98
C ILE A 179 -3.08 -1.90 -6.70
N LEU A 180 -3.82 -2.78 -6.01
CA LEU A 180 -4.94 -3.51 -6.60
C LEU A 180 -6.07 -2.57 -7.05
N ALA A 181 -6.42 -1.54 -6.26
CA ALA A 181 -7.44 -0.56 -6.63
C ALA A 181 -7.04 0.25 -7.88
N LEU A 182 -5.80 0.76 -7.91
CA LEU A 182 -5.26 1.45 -9.08
C LEU A 182 -5.36 0.58 -10.35
N MET A 183 -5.00 -0.70 -10.25
CA MET A 183 -4.99 -1.64 -11.36
C MET A 183 -6.34 -2.26 -11.74
N ASP A 184 -7.43 -1.91 -11.04
CA ASP A 184 -8.76 -2.54 -11.21
C ASP A 184 -8.79 -4.04 -10.87
N LYS A 185 -7.96 -4.46 -9.90
CA LYS A 185 -7.70 -5.87 -9.53
C LYS A 185 -8.10 -6.24 -8.10
N LEU A 186 -9.08 -5.55 -7.53
CA LEU A 186 -9.61 -5.86 -6.19
C LEU A 186 -10.40 -7.18 -6.13
N GLY A 187 -11.05 -7.59 -7.24
CA GLY A 187 -11.75 -8.87 -7.32
C GLY A 187 -10.79 -10.05 -7.44
N THR A 188 -11.07 -11.14 -6.70
CA THR A 188 -10.21 -12.32 -6.53
C THR A 188 -10.91 -13.64 -6.92
N PRO A 189 -10.15 -14.69 -7.29
CA PRO A 189 -8.70 -14.70 -7.52
C PRO A 189 -8.29 -13.85 -8.74
N ASN A 190 -7.09 -13.28 -8.71
CA ASN A 190 -6.56 -12.44 -9.79
C ASN A 190 -5.06 -12.71 -9.99
N ALA A 191 -4.49 -12.13 -11.05
CA ALA A 191 -3.06 -12.11 -11.28
C ALA A 191 -2.60 -10.78 -11.87
N ILE A 192 -1.44 -10.31 -11.46
CA ILE A 192 -0.75 -9.16 -12.06
C ILE A 192 0.36 -9.70 -12.97
N PRO A 193 0.20 -9.68 -14.30
CA PRO A 193 1.26 -10.09 -15.22
C PRO A 193 2.39 -9.05 -15.22
N LEU A 194 3.63 -9.52 -15.06
CA LEU A 194 4.84 -8.68 -15.08
C LEU A 194 5.49 -8.58 -16.47
N GLY A 195 5.02 -9.38 -17.44
CA GLY A 195 5.47 -9.34 -18.84
C GLY A 195 4.88 -8.19 -19.67
N GLN A 196 4.02 -7.35 -19.09
CA GLN A 196 3.41 -6.20 -19.74
C GLN A 196 3.33 -5.00 -18.77
N PRO A 197 3.21 -3.75 -19.25
CA PRO A 197 3.07 -2.59 -18.38
C PRO A 197 1.86 -2.72 -17.46
N ALA A 198 2.06 -2.47 -16.17
CA ALA A 198 0.96 -2.31 -15.22
C ALA A 198 0.26 -0.97 -15.50
N LEU A 199 -1.05 -1.00 -15.73
CA LEU A 199 -1.85 0.18 -16.05
C LEU A 199 -2.85 0.46 -14.94
N ALA A 200 -2.98 1.73 -14.57
CA ALA A 200 -4.13 2.25 -13.85
C ALA A 200 -5.06 2.94 -14.85
N PRO A 201 -6.19 2.32 -15.25
CA PRO A 201 -7.12 2.94 -16.20
C PRO A 201 -7.88 4.14 -15.60
N ALA A 202 -8.40 4.99 -16.48
CA ALA A 202 -9.26 6.12 -16.11
C ALA A 202 -10.50 5.68 -15.30
N THR A 203 -11.20 6.65 -14.71
CA THR A 203 -12.41 6.42 -13.92
C THR A 203 -13.36 7.62 -14.00
N GLU A 204 -14.66 7.37 -13.88
CA GLU A 204 -15.69 8.40 -13.79
C GLU A 204 -16.02 8.67 -12.31
N ARG A 205 -16.27 9.94 -11.95
CA ARG A 205 -16.35 10.40 -10.55
C ARG A 205 -17.45 9.72 -9.70
N ASN A 206 -18.47 9.16 -10.34
CA ASN A 206 -19.58 8.47 -9.68
C ASN A 206 -19.51 6.93 -9.79
N SER A 207 -18.49 6.39 -10.46
CA SER A 207 -18.31 4.95 -10.66
C SER A 207 -17.85 4.24 -9.38
N ASP A 208 -18.16 2.95 -9.26
CA ASP A 208 -17.66 2.13 -8.14
C ASP A 208 -16.14 2.01 -8.13
N ARG A 209 -15.49 2.10 -9.30
CA ARG A 209 -14.04 2.24 -9.42
C ARG A 209 -13.53 3.51 -8.73
N TYR A 210 -14.17 4.66 -8.92
CA TYR A 210 -13.77 5.91 -8.24
C TYR A 210 -14.01 5.81 -6.73
N LYS A 211 -15.13 5.21 -6.28
CA LYS A 211 -15.36 4.92 -4.86
C LYS A 211 -14.23 4.05 -4.26
N ALA A 212 -13.84 2.98 -4.95
CA ALA A 212 -12.75 2.09 -4.50
C ALA A 212 -11.39 2.79 -4.48
N LEU A 213 -11.11 3.69 -5.43
CA LEU A 213 -9.91 4.53 -5.41
C LEU A 213 -9.92 5.53 -4.25
N VAL A 214 -11.05 6.18 -3.96
CA VAL A 214 -11.21 7.05 -2.77
C VAL A 214 -10.95 6.27 -1.47
N ALA A 215 -11.53 5.07 -1.33
CA ALA A 215 -11.41 4.25 -0.13
C ALA A 215 -10.05 3.58 0.09
N SER A 216 -9.28 3.35 -0.98
CA SER A 216 -7.94 2.77 -0.90
C SER A 216 -6.85 3.84 -0.76
N LEU A 217 -6.95 4.95 -1.50
CA LEU A 217 -5.94 6.01 -1.51
C LEU A 217 -5.99 6.94 -0.29
N SER A 218 -7.05 6.87 0.51
CA SER A 218 -7.16 7.66 1.75
C SER A 218 -6.19 7.21 2.85
N LEU A 219 -6.06 8.04 3.90
CA LEU A 219 -5.41 7.65 5.15
C LEU A 219 -6.14 6.46 5.78
N ALA A 220 -5.42 5.38 6.08
CA ALA A 220 -6.02 4.07 6.34
C ALA A 220 -6.66 3.94 7.73
N TRP A 221 -6.15 4.66 8.73
CA TRP A 221 -6.71 4.68 10.09
C TRP A 221 -7.90 5.62 10.26
N LEU A 222 -8.23 6.43 9.24
CA LEU A 222 -9.36 7.39 9.28
C LEU A 222 -10.57 6.96 8.45
N ARG A 223 -10.38 6.06 7.47
CA ARG A 223 -11.50 5.52 6.69
C ARG A 223 -12.37 4.61 7.58
N PRO A 224 -13.71 4.68 7.44
CA PRO A 224 -14.60 3.70 8.06
C PRO A 224 -14.44 2.32 7.39
N PRO A 225 -14.84 1.23 8.06
CA PRO A 225 -14.84 -0.10 7.46
C PRO A 225 -15.81 -0.21 6.28
N LEU A 226 -15.56 -1.20 5.42
CA LEU A 226 -16.39 -1.52 4.25
C LEU A 226 -17.03 -2.89 4.45
N ASP A 227 -18.12 -2.88 5.21
CA ASP A 227 -18.84 -4.10 5.63
C ASP A 227 -19.99 -4.46 4.67
N ASP A 228 -20.59 -3.47 4.01
CA ASP A 228 -21.75 -3.65 3.13
C ASP A 228 -21.82 -2.62 1.98
N ALA A 229 -22.89 -2.72 1.18
CA ALA A 229 -23.16 -1.84 0.04
C ALA A 229 -23.63 -0.43 0.45
N GLU A 230 -24.16 -0.23 1.66
CA GLU A 230 -24.54 1.08 2.17
C GLU A 230 -23.28 1.90 2.52
N ALA A 231 -22.34 1.28 3.23
CA ALA A 231 -21.01 1.85 3.51
C ALA A 231 -20.30 2.28 2.21
N ALA A 232 -20.37 1.46 1.16
CA ALA A 232 -19.82 1.79 -0.16
C ALA A 232 -20.48 3.02 -0.80
N ASN A 233 -21.79 3.22 -0.63
CA ASN A 233 -22.51 4.37 -1.16
C ASN A 233 -22.24 5.68 -0.38
N GLU A 234 -21.84 5.58 0.88
CA GLU A 234 -21.43 6.73 1.70
C GLU A 234 -20.02 7.25 1.40
N ILE A 235 -19.17 6.48 0.69
CA ILE A 235 -17.77 6.85 0.40
C ILE A 235 -17.64 8.28 -0.14
N ILE A 236 -18.41 8.64 -1.16
CA ILE A 236 -18.32 9.95 -1.82
C ILE A 236 -18.79 11.07 -0.90
N LYS A 237 -19.82 10.84 -0.09
CA LYS A 237 -20.37 11.81 0.87
C LYS A 237 -19.40 12.08 2.02
N ARG A 238 -18.61 11.05 2.41
CA ARG A 238 -17.60 11.11 3.47
C ARG A 238 -16.18 11.43 2.98
N ALA A 239 -15.99 11.58 1.66
CA ALA A 239 -14.71 12.00 1.09
C ALA A 239 -14.37 13.45 1.48
N ARG A 240 -13.13 13.68 1.91
CA ARG A 240 -12.61 15.00 2.27
C ARG A 240 -11.25 15.21 1.62
N SER A 241 -11.15 16.26 0.79
CA SER A 241 -9.88 16.68 0.21
C SER A 241 -9.27 17.77 1.08
N ILE A 242 -8.09 17.51 1.65
CA ILE A 242 -7.38 18.43 2.54
C ILE A 242 -6.37 19.21 1.71
N ASN A 243 -6.53 20.52 1.62
CA ASN A 243 -5.53 21.42 1.05
C ASN A 243 -4.54 21.82 2.17
N PRO A 244 -3.26 21.39 2.12
CA PRO A 244 -2.32 21.66 3.21
C PRO A 244 -1.91 23.13 3.34
N LEU A 245 -2.22 23.97 2.35
CA LEU A 245 -1.93 25.41 2.34
C LEU A 245 -3.10 26.29 2.80
N ARG A 246 -4.30 25.72 3.00
CA ARG A 246 -5.46 26.49 3.44
C ARG A 246 -5.41 26.66 4.95
N SER A 247 -5.15 27.88 5.43
CA SER A 247 -5.31 28.22 6.84
C SER A 247 -6.76 28.05 7.30
N LEU A 248 -6.93 27.49 8.48
CA LEU A 248 -8.20 27.29 9.18
C LEU A 248 -8.11 27.94 10.57
N ASP A 249 -9.23 28.48 11.03
CA ASP A 249 -9.40 28.91 12.42
C ASP A 249 -9.69 27.72 13.33
N ALA A 250 -9.79 27.95 14.64
CA ALA A 250 -10.05 26.91 15.62
C ALA A 250 -11.35 26.12 15.35
N GLU A 251 -12.39 26.75 14.81
CA GLU A 251 -13.65 26.07 14.46
C GLU A 251 -13.51 25.18 13.23
N GLY A 252 -12.82 25.64 12.16
CA GLY A 252 -12.49 24.79 11.02
C GLY A 252 -11.61 23.60 11.40
N TRP A 253 -10.72 23.76 12.38
CA TRP A 253 -9.94 22.65 12.93
C TRP A 253 -10.78 21.67 13.78
N LYS A 254 -11.78 22.16 14.52
CA LYS A 254 -12.75 21.30 15.22
C LYS A 254 -13.62 20.51 14.25
N GLU A 255 -14.12 21.13 13.17
CA GLU A 255 -14.88 20.46 12.11
C GLU A 255 -14.05 19.36 11.42
N LEU A 256 -12.78 19.63 11.10
CA LEU A 256 -11.88 18.60 10.57
C LEU A 256 -11.63 17.45 11.56
N LYS A 257 -11.48 17.74 12.85
CA LYS A 257 -11.33 16.73 13.91
C LYS A 257 -12.58 15.85 13.98
N GLU A 258 -13.77 16.45 13.97
CA GLU A 258 -15.04 15.73 14.00
C GLU A 258 -15.17 14.79 12.79
N TRP A 259 -14.92 15.27 11.57
CA TRP A 259 -14.95 14.41 10.39
C TRP A 259 -13.93 13.27 10.43
N ALA A 260 -12.70 13.54 10.88
CA ALA A 260 -11.67 12.50 11.00
C ALA A 260 -12.06 11.41 12.01
N LEU A 261 -12.66 11.78 13.16
CA LEU A 261 -13.09 10.84 14.19
C LEU A 261 -14.41 10.12 13.85
N ASN A 262 -15.27 10.74 13.03
CA ASN A 262 -16.54 10.13 12.56
C ASN A 262 -16.39 9.30 11.27
N GLY A 263 -15.15 9.01 10.85
CA GLY A 263 -14.85 8.12 9.71
C GLY A 263 -15.00 8.82 8.35
N ALA A 264 -14.00 9.63 7.99
CA ALA A 264 -13.92 10.32 6.70
C ALA A 264 -12.79 9.79 5.81
N TYR A 265 -13.04 9.72 4.49
CA TYR A 265 -12.03 9.34 3.52
C TYR A 265 -11.14 10.54 3.20
N TRP A 266 -10.05 10.67 3.97
CA TRP A 266 -9.08 11.76 3.89
C TRP A 266 -8.10 11.59 2.72
N ILE A 267 -8.10 12.54 1.79
CA ILE A 267 -7.24 12.56 0.60
C ILE A 267 -6.50 13.90 0.53
N TRP A 268 -5.20 13.88 0.26
CA TRP A 268 -4.42 15.11 0.03
C TRP A 268 -4.83 15.77 -1.29
N GLY A 269 -5.19 17.06 -1.22
CA GLY A 269 -5.67 17.84 -2.35
C GLY A 269 -4.58 18.68 -3.03
N GLY A 270 -4.72 18.84 -4.35
CA GLY A 270 -3.87 19.71 -5.15
C GLY A 270 -2.59 19.06 -5.70
N ARG A 271 -1.77 19.86 -6.38
CA ARG A 271 -0.40 19.46 -6.78
C ARG A 271 0.56 20.01 -5.73
N LEU A 272 1.09 19.12 -4.90
CA LEU A 272 2.03 19.47 -3.84
C LEU A 272 3.42 19.74 -4.41
N ASN A 273 4.09 20.77 -3.90
CA ASN A 273 5.49 21.03 -4.20
C ASN A 273 6.42 20.13 -3.33
N PRO A 274 7.72 19.99 -3.67
CA PRO A 274 8.62 19.08 -2.95
C PRO A 274 8.75 19.35 -1.45
N THR A 275 8.71 20.61 -1.01
CA THR A 275 8.83 20.99 0.41
C THR A 275 7.55 20.66 1.19
N GLU A 276 6.38 20.93 0.60
CA GLU A 276 5.09 20.49 1.15
C GLU A 276 5.04 18.96 1.29
N LEU A 277 5.54 18.26 0.26
CA LEU A 277 5.61 16.81 0.24
C LEU A 277 6.49 16.26 1.37
N THR A 278 7.68 16.82 1.61
CA THR A 278 8.57 16.42 2.72
C THR A 278 7.89 16.58 4.07
N ASN A 279 7.24 17.73 4.34
CA ASN A 279 6.57 17.94 5.63
C ASN A 279 5.40 16.98 5.86
N ILE A 280 4.65 16.62 4.81
CA ILE A 280 3.59 15.59 4.89
C ILE A 280 4.20 14.20 5.09
N ILE A 281 5.31 13.88 4.42
CA ILE A 281 6.05 12.63 4.59
C ILE A 281 6.46 12.45 6.05
N ASP A 282 7.13 13.46 6.63
CA ASP A 282 7.64 13.39 8.00
C ASP A 282 6.53 13.42 9.05
N TRP A 283 5.41 14.10 8.78
CA TRP A 283 4.24 14.03 9.65
C TRP A 283 3.61 12.63 9.62
N GLN A 284 3.36 12.08 8.43
CA GLN A 284 2.62 10.84 8.27
C GLN A 284 3.46 9.60 8.64
N ALA A 285 4.79 9.65 8.46
CA ALA A 285 5.69 8.54 8.79
C ALA A 285 5.63 8.16 10.29
N GLN A 286 5.34 9.13 11.17
CA GLN A 286 5.12 8.89 12.60
C GLN A 286 3.92 8.00 12.89
N TYR A 287 2.90 7.98 12.02
CA TYR A 287 1.73 7.10 12.12
C TYR A 287 2.03 5.71 11.52
N HIS A 288 2.83 5.66 10.47
CA HIS A 288 3.29 4.41 9.84
C HIS A 288 4.23 3.59 10.74
N LEU A 289 4.74 4.17 11.84
CA LEU A 289 5.50 3.49 12.89
C LEU A 289 4.65 3.02 14.09
N LEU A 290 3.34 3.29 14.08
CA LEU A 290 2.43 2.82 15.13
C LEU A 290 1.85 1.44 14.77
N PRO A 291 1.73 0.53 15.76
CA PRO A 291 1.43 -0.89 15.53
C PRO A 291 -0.01 -1.16 15.07
N ASP A 292 -0.96 -0.30 15.44
CA ASP A 292 -2.39 -0.52 15.24
C ASP A 292 -3.14 0.77 14.86
N ASP A 293 -4.33 0.63 14.26
CA ASP A 293 -5.14 1.75 13.80
C ASP A 293 -5.74 2.59 14.96
N GLU A 294 -5.91 2.04 16.16
CA GLU A 294 -6.41 2.80 17.32
C GLU A 294 -5.33 3.72 17.90
N SER A 295 -4.09 3.24 18.02
CA SER A 295 -2.90 4.04 18.33
C SER A 295 -2.73 5.17 17.31
N ARG A 296 -2.96 4.91 16.02
CA ARG A 296 -2.92 5.93 14.95
C ARG A 296 -4.03 6.98 15.12
N LYS A 297 -5.27 6.55 15.42
CA LYS A 297 -6.41 7.45 15.71
C LYS A 297 -6.18 8.28 16.97
N GLU A 298 -5.63 7.72 18.04
CA GLU A 298 -5.34 8.44 19.28
C GLU A 298 -4.22 9.47 19.08
N ARG A 299 -3.14 9.12 18.36
CA ARG A 299 -2.13 10.12 17.95
C ARG A 299 -2.77 11.24 17.12
N GLN A 300 -3.67 10.90 16.20
CA GLN A 300 -4.37 11.88 15.37
C GLN A 300 -5.24 12.82 16.22
N ARG A 301 -5.98 12.28 17.19
CA ARG A 301 -6.81 13.03 18.15
C ARG A 301 -5.96 14.04 18.92
N GLN A 302 -4.85 13.59 19.51
CA GLN A 302 -3.92 14.44 20.25
C GLN A 302 -3.25 15.51 19.36
N TRP A 303 -2.94 15.19 18.11
CA TRP A 303 -2.43 16.15 17.14
C TRP A 303 -3.47 17.23 16.80
N PHE A 304 -4.74 16.86 16.62
CA PHE A 304 -5.82 17.83 16.44
C PHE A 304 -5.99 18.73 17.66
N ASP A 305 -6.02 18.18 18.88
CA ASP A 305 -6.22 18.98 20.10
C ASP A 305 -5.13 20.05 20.27
N LYS A 306 -3.85 19.66 20.10
CA LYS A 306 -2.72 20.61 20.09
C LYS A 306 -2.78 21.62 18.93
N THR A 307 -3.36 21.23 17.79
CA THR A 307 -3.50 22.13 16.64
C THR A 307 -4.62 23.14 16.85
N ILE A 308 -5.74 22.73 17.46
CA ILE A 308 -6.86 23.61 17.82
C ILE A 308 -6.40 24.65 18.84
N GLU A 309 -5.70 24.25 19.91
CA GLU A 309 -5.13 25.16 20.91
C GLU A 309 -4.21 26.21 20.26
N ARG A 310 -3.33 25.80 19.34
CA ARG A 310 -2.48 26.73 18.58
C ARG A 310 -3.30 27.65 17.67
N ALA A 311 -4.39 27.16 17.09
CA ALA A 311 -5.28 27.92 16.19
C ALA A 311 -6.17 28.94 16.91
N GLU A 312 -6.31 28.87 18.24
CA GLU A 312 -6.96 29.91 19.06
C GLU A 312 -6.12 31.20 19.13
N ILE A 313 -4.81 31.11 18.91
CA ILE A 313 -3.90 32.28 18.85
C ILE A 313 -3.99 32.97 17.47
N GLY A 314 -4.31 32.21 16.41
CA GLY A 314 -4.54 32.71 15.06
C GLY A 314 -4.66 31.57 14.04
N PRO A 315 -5.26 31.79 12.85
CA PRO A 315 -5.48 30.73 11.87
C PRO A 315 -4.18 30.04 11.43
N LEU A 316 -4.24 28.71 11.27
CA LEU A 316 -3.10 27.86 10.89
C LEU A 316 -3.48 26.94 9.73
N SER A 317 -2.59 26.80 8.75
CA SER A 317 -2.69 25.78 7.70
C SER A 317 -2.21 24.41 8.19
N PRO A 318 -2.63 23.30 7.56
CA PRO A 318 -2.08 21.99 7.91
C PRO A 318 -0.56 21.90 7.81
N LEU A 319 0.06 22.59 6.84
CA LEU A 319 1.51 22.66 6.70
C LEU A 319 2.19 23.29 7.93
N GLU A 320 1.60 24.34 8.50
CA GLU A 320 2.06 24.96 9.75
C GLU A 320 1.72 24.09 10.98
N ALA A 321 0.62 23.33 10.92
CA ALA A 321 0.16 22.46 11.99
C ALA A 321 1.03 21.21 12.18
N PHE A 322 1.60 20.63 11.12
CA PHE A 322 2.44 19.43 11.18
C PHE A 322 3.61 19.57 12.16
N GLY A 323 4.16 20.79 12.31
CA GLY A 323 5.23 21.10 13.26
C GLY A 323 6.60 20.55 12.85
N PHE A 324 7.53 20.52 13.80
CA PHE A 324 8.83 19.87 13.63
C PHE A 324 8.77 18.44 14.16
N THR A 325 9.20 17.47 13.36
CA THR A 325 9.41 16.10 13.83
C THR A 325 10.67 16.03 14.69
N ASP A 326 10.61 15.26 15.79
CA ASP A 326 11.74 15.12 16.72
C ASP A 326 12.92 14.39 16.07
N ILE A 327 14.08 15.05 16.03
CA ILE A 327 15.15 14.74 15.07
C ILE A 327 15.89 13.44 15.40
N ASP A 328 16.03 13.11 16.68
CA ASP A 328 16.84 11.96 17.10
C ASP A 328 16.16 10.61 16.83
N ALA A 329 14.85 10.60 16.55
CA ALA A 329 14.12 9.40 16.10
C ALA A 329 14.26 9.14 14.57
N LEU A 330 14.70 10.13 13.79
CA LEU A 330 14.71 10.09 12.32
C LEU A 330 15.80 9.19 11.70
N ALA A 331 16.75 8.71 12.51
CA ALA A 331 17.92 7.98 12.00
C ALA A 331 17.75 6.44 11.97
N SER A 332 16.55 5.91 12.21
CA SER A 332 16.30 4.46 12.21
C SER A 332 15.99 3.89 10.81
N PRO A 333 16.32 2.60 10.55
CA PRO A 333 15.86 1.92 9.33
C PRO A 333 14.33 1.87 9.20
N ALA A 334 13.63 1.73 10.32
CA ALA A 334 12.17 1.76 10.36
C ALA A 334 11.62 3.12 9.92
N TRP A 335 12.22 4.23 10.38
CA TRP A 335 11.87 5.58 9.94
C TRP A 335 12.05 5.75 8.43
N SER A 336 13.19 5.33 7.88
CA SER A 336 13.47 5.42 6.45
C SER A 336 12.45 4.64 5.60
N ALA A 337 12.03 3.47 6.08
CA ALA A 337 11.00 2.67 5.43
C ALA A 337 9.61 3.32 5.52
N ALA A 338 9.24 3.86 6.69
CA ALA A 338 7.98 4.58 6.88
C ALA A 338 7.90 5.83 5.98
N GLN A 339 8.97 6.60 5.82
CA GLN A 339 9.03 7.72 4.86
C GLN A 339 8.83 7.24 3.42
N ALA A 340 9.47 6.13 3.02
CA ALA A 340 9.33 5.57 1.68
C ALA A 340 7.89 5.09 1.39
N ASP A 341 7.26 4.41 2.36
CA ASP A 341 5.86 3.99 2.29
C ASP A 341 4.92 5.19 2.11
N VAL A 342 5.09 6.24 2.92
CA VAL A 342 4.29 7.46 2.78
C VAL A 342 4.52 8.11 1.42
N GLN A 343 5.78 8.26 0.98
CA GLN A 343 6.06 8.88 -0.30
C GLN A 343 5.41 8.12 -1.46
N GLN A 344 5.42 6.78 -1.42
CA GLN A 344 4.75 5.95 -2.42
C GLN A 344 3.21 6.06 -2.33
N GLN A 345 2.65 6.15 -1.12
CA GLN A 345 1.23 6.43 -0.93
C GLN A 345 0.84 7.80 -1.52
N LEU A 346 1.65 8.85 -1.31
CA LEU A 346 1.37 10.19 -1.84
C LEU A 346 1.45 10.23 -3.38
N VAL A 347 2.40 9.51 -3.98
CA VAL A 347 2.46 9.31 -5.44
C VAL A 347 1.16 8.66 -5.93
N TYR A 348 0.69 7.58 -5.30
CA TYR A 348 -0.56 6.93 -5.66
C TYR A 348 -1.80 7.79 -5.41
N GLY A 349 -1.85 8.55 -4.32
CA GLY A 349 -2.92 9.51 -4.05
C GLY A 349 -3.03 10.58 -5.14
N SER A 350 -1.90 11.06 -5.66
CA SER A 350 -1.85 12.06 -6.75
C SER A 350 -2.46 11.55 -8.07
N TYR A 351 -2.50 10.23 -8.28
CA TYR A 351 -3.07 9.64 -9.49
C TYR A 351 -4.58 9.81 -9.55
N LEU A 352 -5.31 9.87 -8.43
CA LEU A 352 -6.77 10.02 -8.43
C LEU A 352 -7.25 11.19 -9.30
N GLY A 353 -6.65 12.38 -9.11
CA GLY A 353 -7.00 13.58 -9.88
C GLY A 353 -6.59 13.52 -11.36
N SER A 354 -5.69 12.61 -11.74
CA SER A 354 -5.24 12.41 -13.13
C SER A 354 -6.00 11.29 -13.85
N LEU A 355 -6.52 10.31 -13.09
CA LEU A 355 -7.35 9.21 -13.61
C LEU A 355 -8.82 9.60 -13.74
N THR A 356 -9.29 10.60 -12.99
CA THR A 356 -10.68 11.05 -13.02
C THR A 356 -10.96 11.79 -14.33
N ILE A 357 -11.81 11.20 -15.17
CA ILE A 357 -12.35 11.86 -16.36
C ILE A 357 -13.19 13.06 -15.88
N LYS A 358 -12.95 14.24 -16.44
CA LYS A 358 -13.86 15.36 -16.27
C LYS A 358 -15.15 15.07 -17.03
N ASP A 359 -16.29 15.12 -16.35
CA ASP A 359 -17.59 15.22 -17.01
C ASP A 359 -17.53 16.40 -18.01
N GLY A 360 -18.02 16.18 -19.24
CA GLY A 360 -17.64 16.97 -20.41
C GLY A 360 -17.91 18.48 -20.31
N GLU A 361 -16.95 19.25 -20.85
CA GLU A 361 -17.19 20.61 -21.39
C GLU A 361 -17.91 20.53 -22.75
#